data_AF-R5IQ30-F1
#
_entry.id   AF-R5IQ30-F1
#
_cell.length_a   1.000
_cell.length_b   1.000
_cell.length_c   1.000
_cell.angle_alpha   90.00
_cell.angle_beta   90.00
_cell.angle_gamma   90.00
#
_symmetry.space_group_name_H-M   'P 1'
#
loop_
_entity.id
_entity.type
_entity.pdbx_description
1 polymer ?
#
loop_
_entity_poly.entity_id
_entity_poly.type
_entity_poly.pdbx_seq_one_letter_code
_entity_poly.pdbx_strand_id
1 'polypeptide(L)'
;MAARTFACRQTAGGKHENADVCAQSACCQACLTVEDLRARYGDGFEAAWDKALAAVRETQNEVLTYEGALIDAVYFSCSGGSTEDAAAVWGTDVPYLRAVESPGEQDAAKYESRVCVTAETFAETLRALDASAQLSGDPSGWVQSVTRTPGGGVDTLTAGGRTFSGVQLRKAFGLNSTRFTLLYEDGAFSFDVLGYGHRVGMSQYGADAIARLGFDYRTILRFYYRGAELTTLDF
;
A
#
# COMPACT_ATOMS: atom_id res chain seq x y z
N MET A 1 17.47 -3.06 0.92
CA MET A 1 17.46 -2.83 -0.55
C MET A 1 16.34 -1.93 -1.06
N ALA A 2 15.05 -2.27 -0.93
CA ALA A 2 13.95 -1.47 -1.49
C ALA A 2 13.99 0.00 -1.03
N ALA A 3 14.14 0.24 0.28
CA ALA A 3 14.32 1.59 0.84
C ALA A 3 15.53 2.36 0.27
N ARG A 4 16.66 1.67 0.00
CA ARG A 4 17.84 2.28 -0.64
C ARG A 4 17.54 2.65 -2.09
N THR A 5 16.96 1.73 -2.85
CA THR A 5 16.59 1.95 -4.25
C THR A 5 15.61 3.13 -4.36
N PHE A 6 14.58 3.15 -3.50
CA PHE A 6 13.63 4.23 -3.41
C PHE A 6 14.33 5.57 -3.12
N ALA A 7 15.20 5.62 -2.10
CA ALA A 7 15.94 6.84 -1.78
C ALA A 7 16.80 7.33 -2.96
N CYS A 8 17.60 6.46 -3.57
CA CYS A 8 18.43 6.80 -4.74
C CYS A 8 17.58 7.31 -5.91
N ARG A 9 16.44 6.67 -6.17
CA ARG A 9 15.49 7.06 -7.21
C ARG A 9 14.88 8.44 -6.95
N GLN A 10 14.51 8.72 -5.70
CA GLN A 10 13.94 10.01 -5.29
C GLN A 10 14.96 11.15 -5.33
N THR A 11 16.21 10.92 -4.91
CA THR A 11 17.31 11.89 -5.05
C THR A 11 17.48 12.31 -6.51
N ALA A 12 17.48 11.34 -7.44
CA ALA A 12 17.59 11.64 -8.87
C ALA A 12 16.38 12.40 -9.45
N GLY A 13 15.21 12.28 -8.81
CA GLY A 13 13.96 12.89 -9.26
C GLY A 13 13.66 14.28 -8.68
N GLY A 14 14.35 14.72 -7.63
CA GLY A 14 14.19 16.06 -7.05
C GLY A 14 12.81 16.34 -6.44
N LYS A 15 12.22 15.37 -5.71
CA LYS A 15 10.84 15.48 -5.20
C LYS A 15 10.62 16.61 -4.18
N HIS A 16 11.64 17.01 -3.43
CA HIS A 16 11.56 18.14 -2.51
C HIS A 16 12.63 19.18 -2.81
N GLU A 17 12.29 20.45 -2.58
CA GLU A 17 13.18 21.58 -2.87
C GLU A 17 14.46 21.56 -2.05
N ASN A 18 14.38 21.11 -0.79
CA ASN A 18 15.49 21.17 0.17
C ASN A 18 15.82 19.80 0.79
N ALA A 19 15.36 18.69 0.19
CA ALA A 19 15.61 17.34 0.68
C ALA A 19 15.46 16.29 -0.42
N ASP A 20 16.24 15.23 -0.35
CA ASP A 20 16.09 14.09 -1.27
C ASP A 20 14.87 13.23 -0.94
N VAL A 21 14.60 13.04 0.36
CA VAL A 21 13.48 12.26 0.90
C VAL A 21 12.98 12.87 2.22
N CYS A 22 11.72 12.61 2.56
CA CYS A 22 11.13 13.02 3.84
C CYS A 22 10.74 11.81 4.72
N ALA A 23 10.51 12.05 6.03
CA ALA A 23 10.12 11.03 7.00
C ALA A 23 8.62 10.68 7.00
N GLN A 24 7.82 11.33 6.14
CA GLN A 24 6.38 11.09 6.06
C GLN A 24 6.12 9.85 5.19
N SER A 25 5.63 8.77 5.79
CA SER A 25 5.32 7.52 5.06
C SER A 25 4.25 7.68 3.97
N ALA A 26 3.39 8.69 4.09
CA ALA A 26 2.42 9.04 3.04
C ALA A 26 3.06 9.73 1.82
N CYS A 27 4.30 10.22 1.94
CA CYS A 27 5.00 10.96 0.90
C CYS A 27 6.23 10.22 0.38
N CYS A 28 7.10 9.72 1.26
CA CYS A 28 8.32 9.00 0.92
C CYS A 28 8.35 7.64 1.62
N GLN A 29 9.03 7.57 2.77
CA GLN A 29 9.15 6.35 3.55
C GLN A 29 9.17 6.69 5.04
N ALA A 30 8.75 5.75 5.87
CA ALA A 30 8.80 5.93 7.31
C ALA A 30 10.26 6.07 7.77
N CYS A 31 10.53 7.09 8.58
CA CYS A 31 11.79 7.26 9.28
C CYS A 31 11.46 7.62 10.74
N LEU A 32 11.93 6.80 11.68
CA LEU A 32 11.76 7.02 13.12
C LEU A 32 13.10 7.43 13.72
N THR A 33 13.06 8.28 14.75
CA THR A 33 14.25 8.64 15.50
C THR A 33 14.73 7.47 16.36
N VAL A 34 16.00 7.51 16.82
CA VAL A 34 16.51 6.50 17.74
C VAL A 34 15.74 6.52 19.05
N GLU A 35 15.33 7.71 19.51
CA GLU A 35 14.48 7.91 20.68
C GLU A 35 13.13 7.21 20.53
N ASP A 36 12.44 7.39 19.40
CA ASP A 36 11.17 6.72 19.12
C ASP A 36 11.33 5.19 19.08
N LEU A 37 12.43 4.71 18.51
CA LEU A 37 12.71 3.27 18.44
C LEU A 37 13.01 2.69 19.83
N ARG A 38 13.77 3.40 20.67
CA ARG A 38 14.01 3.00 22.07
C ARG A 38 12.72 2.97 22.86
N ALA A 39 11.88 3.99 22.73
CA ALA A 39 10.56 4.01 23.38
C ALA A 39 9.66 2.85 22.91
N ARG A 40 9.73 2.49 21.62
CA ARG A 40 8.93 1.40 21.04
C ARG A 40 9.40 0.01 21.46
N TYR A 41 10.71 -0.24 21.47
CA TYR A 41 11.26 -1.58 21.69
C TYR A 41 11.71 -1.84 23.13
N GLY A 42 11.87 -0.80 23.95
CA GLY A 42 12.33 -0.91 25.33
C GLY A 42 13.62 -1.73 25.42
N ASP A 43 13.64 -2.71 26.32
CA ASP A 43 14.78 -3.61 26.53
C ASP A 43 15.18 -4.42 25.28
N GLY A 44 14.28 -4.58 24.31
CA GLY A 44 14.53 -5.26 23.04
C GLY A 44 15.21 -4.39 21.98
N PHE A 45 15.46 -3.11 22.25
CA PHE A 45 15.98 -2.15 21.28
C PHE A 45 17.30 -2.59 20.65
N GLU A 46 18.30 -2.94 21.45
CA GLU A 46 19.64 -3.27 20.94
C GLU A 46 19.61 -4.48 20.00
N ALA A 47 18.89 -5.55 20.37
CA ALA A 47 18.74 -6.73 19.52
C ALA A 47 18.02 -6.43 18.19
N ALA A 48 16.98 -5.59 18.23
CA ALA A 48 16.26 -5.17 17.02
C ALA A 48 17.13 -4.26 16.13
N TRP A 49 17.88 -3.35 16.74
CA TRP A 49 18.79 -2.43 16.06
C TRP A 49 19.92 -3.18 15.36
N ASP A 50 20.61 -4.07 16.07
CA ASP A 50 21.73 -4.85 15.53
C ASP A 50 21.27 -5.75 14.37
N LYS A 51 20.11 -6.39 14.51
CA LYS A 51 19.52 -7.20 13.43
C LYS A 51 19.23 -6.35 12.18
N ALA A 52 18.63 -5.18 12.35
CA ALA A 52 18.33 -4.28 11.24
C ALA A 52 19.61 -3.74 10.58
N LEU A 53 20.60 -3.36 11.40
CA LEU A 53 21.89 -2.86 10.94
C LEU A 53 22.67 -3.92 10.16
N ALA A 54 22.66 -5.18 10.62
CA ALA A 54 23.25 -6.30 9.89
C ALA A 54 22.61 -6.46 8.51
N ALA A 55 21.28 -6.48 8.40
CA ALA A 55 20.58 -6.58 7.12
C ALA A 55 20.88 -5.41 6.16
N VAL A 56 21.06 -4.19 6.69
CA VAL A 56 21.48 -3.03 5.90
C VAL A 56 22.89 -3.20 5.35
N ARG A 57 23.83 -3.69 6.17
CA ARG A 57 25.24 -3.93 5.81
C ARG A 57 25.39 -5.10 4.83
N GLU A 58 24.68 -6.20 5.04
CA GLU A 58 24.72 -7.37 4.16
C GLU A 58 24.20 -7.07 2.75
N THR A 59 23.31 -6.08 2.63
CA THR A 59 22.80 -5.60 1.34
C THR A 59 23.45 -4.28 0.93
N GLN A 60 24.63 -3.94 1.46
CA GLN A 60 25.29 -2.66 1.18
C GLN A 60 25.44 -2.46 -0.33
N ASN A 61 25.16 -1.23 -0.79
CA ASN A 61 25.24 -0.79 -2.19
C ASN A 61 24.33 -1.51 -3.20
N GLU A 62 23.65 -2.58 -2.80
CA GLU A 62 22.70 -3.26 -3.66
C GLU A 62 21.41 -2.43 -3.82
N VAL A 63 20.94 -2.34 -5.06
CA VAL A 63 19.71 -1.67 -5.51
C VAL A 63 18.96 -2.52 -6.55
N LEU A 64 17.72 -2.13 -6.84
CA LEU A 64 16.90 -2.75 -7.89
C LEU A 64 16.84 -1.86 -9.13
N THR A 65 17.01 -2.47 -10.30
CA THR A 65 16.93 -1.79 -11.60
C THR A 65 16.03 -2.53 -12.57
N TYR A 66 15.48 -1.82 -13.56
CA TYR A 66 14.76 -2.37 -14.69
C TYR A 66 15.26 -1.65 -15.94
N GLU A 67 15.70 -2.40 -16.95
CA GLU A 67 16.33 -1.84 -18.16
C GLU A 67 17.49 -0.87 -17.86
N GLY A 68 18.29 -1.19 -16.83
CA GLY A 68 19.45 -0.39 -16.42
C GLY A 68 19.12 0.87 -15.61
N ALA A 69 17.85 1.21 -15.40
CA ALA A 69 17.42 2.35 -14.58
C ALA A 69 16.91 1.91 -13.21
N LEU A 70 17.10 2.74 -12.18
CA LEU A 70 16.53 2.48 -10.84
C LEU A 70 15.00 2.36 -10.91
N ILE A 71 14.45 1.34 -10.26
CA ILE A 71 12.99 1.17 -10.18
C ILE A 71 12.36 2.07 -9.11
N ASP A 72 11.07 2.32 -9.23
CA ASP A 72 10.25 2.84 -8.14
C ASP A 72 9.93 1.69 -7.16
N ALA A 73 10.86 1.44 -6.22
CA ALA A 73 10.81 0.32 -5.25
C ALA A 73 9.82 0.57 -4.10
N VAL A 74 8.54 0.75 -4.43
CA VAL A 74 7.44 1.04 -3.52
C VAL A 74 7.02 -0.20 -2.71
N TYR A 75 6.67 -0.01 -1.45
CA TYR A 75 6.28 -1.09 -0.54
C TYR A 75 5.24 -0.62 0.48
N PHE A 76 4.48 -1.58 1.01
CA PHE A 76 3.37 -1.33 1.93
C PHE A 76 3.29 -2.45 2.98
N SER A 77 2.38 -2.31 3.94
CA SER A 77 2.32 -3.22 5.10
C SER A 77 1.82 -4.61 4.74
N CYS A 78 0.54 -4.74 4.35
CA CYS A 78 -0.05 -6.01 3.98
C CYS A 78 -1.11 -5.86 2.87
N SER A 79 -1.30 -6.91 2.09
CA SER A 79 -1.93 -6.86 0.77
C SER A 79 -3.41 -7.23 0.79
N GLY A 80 -3.86 -7.95 1.82
CA GLY A 80 -5.18 -8.57 1.84
C GLY A 80 -5.33 -9.75 0.87
N GLY A 81 -4.20 -10.32 0.41
CA GLY A 81 -4.12 -11.53 -0.41
C GLY A 81 -3.47 -11.35 -1.79
N SER A 82 -3.40 -10.13 -2.31
CA SER A 82 -2.75 -9.81 -3.60
C SER A 82 -2.26 -8.36 -3.62
N THR A 83 -1.20 -8.08 -4.35
CA THR A 83 -0.76 -6.71 -4.68
C THR A 83 -1.62 -6.12 -5.80
N GLU A 84 -1.41 -4.85 -6.12
CA GLU A 84 -2.07 -4.09 -7.18
C GLU A 84 -1.11 -3.72 -8.31
N ASP A 85 -1.67 -3.60 -9.52
CA ASP A 85 -1.00 -2.94 -10.64
C ASP A 85 -0.83 -1.44 -10.34
N ALA A 86 0.33 -0.86 -10.67
CA ALA A 86 0.56 0.58 -10.53
C ALA A 86 -0.49 1.41 -11.30
N ALA A 87 -0.93 0.94 -12.47
CA ALA A 87 -1.93 1.61 -13.28
C ALA A 87 -3.28 1.75 -12.56
N ALA A 88 -3.66 0.76 -11.75
CA ALA A 88 -4.93 0.78 -11.02
C ALA A 88 -4.94 1.78 -9.85
N VAL A 89 -3.76 2.14 -9.33
CA VAL A 89 -3.64 3.03 -8.17
C VAL A 89 -3.19 4.44 -8.58
N TRP A 90 -2.34 4.54 -9.60
CA TRP A 90 -1.66 5.78 -10.02
C TRP A 90 -1.88 6.13 -11.49
N GLY A 91 -2.64 5.35 -12.25
CA GLY A 91 -2.96 5.62 -13.66
C GLY A 91 -1.79 5.45 -14.63
N THR A 92 -0.63 4.99 -14.17
CA THR A 92 0.57 4.79 -14.99
C THR A 92 0.93 3.30 -14.99
N ASP A 93 1.08 2.73 -16.19
CA ASP A 93 1.60 1.37 -16.33
C ASP A 93 3.09 1.34 -16.04
N VAL A 94 3.50 0.43 -15.15
CA VAL A 94 4.88 0.25 -14.73
C VAL A 94 5.19 -1.24 -14.81
N PRO A 95 6.05 -1.70 -15.74
CA PRO A 95 6.20 -3.13 -16.08
C PRO A 95 6.56 -4.03 -14.90
N TYR A 96 7.30 -3.51 -13.93
CA TYR A 96 7.74 -4.23 -12.73
C TYR A 96 6.81 -4.06 -11.52
N LEU A 97 5.75 -3.24 -11.60
CA LEU A 97 4.77 -3.05 -10.52
C LEU A 97 3.41 -3.62 -10.94
N ARG A 98 3.35 -4.95 -10.98
CA ARG A 98 2.16 -5.70 -11.35
C ARG A 98 1.52 -6.40 -10.16
N ALA A 99 0.22 -6.67 -10.28
CA ALA A 99 -0.53 -7.47 -9.32
C ALA A 99 0.03 -8.90 -9.27
N VAL A 100 0.37 -9.36 -8.07
CA VAL A 100 0.78 -10.72 -7.76
C VAL A 100 0.06 -11.20 -6.51
N GLU A 101 -0.32 -12.48 -6.48
CA GLU A 101 -0.85 -13.10 -5.27
C GLU A 101 0.19 -13.00 -4.14
N SER A 102 -0.26 -12.81 -2.91
CA SER A 102 0.61 -12.63 -1.76
C SER A 102 -0.03 -13.28 -0.53
N PRO A 103 0.00 -14.62 -0.46
CA PRO A 103 -0.61 -15.38 0.62
C PRO A 103 0.26 -15.35 1.90
N GLY A 104 -0.33 -15.77 3.03
CA GLY A 104 0.40 -15.91 4.31
C GLY A 104 0.51 -14.62 5.12
N GLU A 105 -0.32 -13.62 4.82
CA GLU A 105 -0.30 -12.31 5.49
C GLU A 105 -1.36 -12.14 6.60
N GLN A 106 -2.14 -13.19 6.88
CA GLN A 106 -3.31 -13.13 7.77
C GLN A 106 -2.96 -12.77 9.23
N ASP A 107 -1.72 -13.05 9.64
CA ASP A 107 -1.22 -12.71 10.99
C ASP A 107 -0.86 -11.22 11.12
N ALA A 108 -1.01 -10.42 10.05
CA ALA A 108 -0.78 -8.98 10.13
C ALA A 108 -1.80 -8.31 11.04
N ALA A 109 -1.32 -7.48 11.98
CA ALA A 109 -2.18 -6.79 12.95
C ALA A 109 -3.23 -5.87 12.29
N LYS A 110 -3.00 -5.44 11.04
CA LYS A 110 -3.91 -4.63 10.24
C LYS A 110 -4.47 -5.39 9.02
N TYR A 111 -4.47 -6.72 9.06
CA TYR A 111 -4.94 -7.53 7.93
C TYR A 111 -6.43 -7.28 7.64
N GLU A 112 -7.25 -7.17 8.67
CA GLU A 112 -8.68 -6.86 8.55
C GLU A 112 -9.02 -5.59 9.32
N SER A 113 -9.99 -4.84 8.80
CA SER A 113 -10.59 -3.72 9.51
C SER A 113 -12.01 -3.48 9.02
N ARG A 114 -12.82 -2.86 9.86
CA ARG A 114 -14.18 -2.48 9.53
C ARG A 114 -14.39 -0.99 9.78
N VAL A 115 -15.06 -0.31 8.86
CA VAL A 115 -15.53 1.06 9.04
C VAL A 115 -17.04 1.06 8.81
N CYS A 116 -17.80 1.49 9.82
CA CYS A 116 -19.24 1.67 9.70
C CYS A 116 -19.58 3.15 9.71
N VAL A 117 -20.45 3.56 8.78
CA VAL A 117 -20.96 4.93 8.69
C VAL A 117 -22.47 4.91 8.52
N THR A 118 -23.17 5.93 9.02
CA THR A 118 -24.61 6.06 8.77
C THR A 118 -24.88 6.37 7.30
N ALA A 119 -26.11 6.14 6.85
CA ALA A 119 -26.52 6.54 5.50
C ALA A 119 -26.28 8.04 5.24
N GLU A 120 -26.55 8.90 6.21
CA GLU A 120 -26.31 10.35 6.10
C GLU A 120 -24.83 10.65 5.88
N THR A 121 -23.95 10.05 6.69
CA THR A 121 -22.50 10.24 6.58
C THR A 121 -21.97 9.74 5.24
N PHE A 122 -22.47 8.59 4.77
CA PHE A 122 -22.13 8.05 3.46
C PHE A 122 -22.54 9.02 2.33
N ALA A 123 -23.76 9.54 2.37
CA ALA A 123 -24.27 10.48 1.38
C ALA A 123 -23.49 11.80 1.37
N GLU A 124 -23.22 12.37 2.55
CA GLU A 124 -22.44 13.60 2.69
C GLU A 124 -21.01 13.43 2.17
N THR A 125 -20.37 12.30 2.49
CA THR A 125 -19.00 12.01 2.03
C THR A 125 -18.94 11.89 0.52
N LEU A 126 -19.89 11.18 -0.11
CA LEU A 126 -19.92 11.08 -1.57
C LEU A 126 -20.27 12.40 -2.25
N ARG A 127 -21.16 13.22 -1.68
CA ARG A 127 -21.47 14.56 -2.20
C ARG A 127 -20.29 15.53 -2.07
N ALA A 128 -19.43 15.35 -1.06
CA ALA A 128 -18.20 16.11 -0.93
C ALA A 128 -17.19 15.77 -2.04
N LEU A 129 -17.21 14.53 -2.56
CA LEU A 129 -16.41 14.13 -3.72
C LEU A 129 -17.05 14.58 -5.04
N ASP A 130 -18.37 14.49 -5.15
CA ASP A 130 -19.14 14.93 -6.31
C ASP A 130 -20.56 15.35 -5.89
N ALA A 131 -20.81 16.67 -5.87
CA ALA A 131 -22.07 17.25 -5.42
C ALA A 131 -23.30 16.83 -6.26
N SER A 132 -23.09 16.24 -7.45
CA SER A 132 -24.16 15.74 -8.31
C SER A 132 -24.66 14.33 -7.93
N ALA A 133 -24.07 13.70 -6.92
CA ALA A 133 -24.49 12.38 -6.43
C ALA A 133 -25.93 12.39 -5.87
N GLN A 134 -26.80 11.61 -6.50
CA GLN A 134 -28.23 11.51 -6.17
C GLN A 134 -28.46 10.44 -5.10
N LEU A 135 -28.25 10.82 -3.84
CA LEU A 135 -28.32 9.92 -2.67
C LEU A 135 -29.49 10.34 -1.76
N SER A 136 -30.71 10.15 -2.26
CA SER A 136 -31.97 10.46 -1.57
C SER A 136 -32.90 9.26 -1.58
N GLY A 137 -33.88 9.21 -0.67
CA GLY A 137 -34.78 8.07 -0.55
C GLY A 137 -34.12 6.90 0.18
N ASP A 138 -34.51 5.67 -0.17
CA ASP A 138 -34.02 4.45 0.48
C ASP A 138 -32.52 4.22 0.18
N PRO A 139 -31.64 4.22 1.19
CA PRO A 139 -30.20 4.02 0.99
C PRO A 139 -29.82 2.65 0.46
N SER A 140 -30.70 1.63 0.61
CA SER A 140 -30.43 0.28 0.10
C SER A 140 -30.21 0.26 -1.43
N GLY A 141 -30.79 1.23 -2.15
CA GLY A 141 -30.68 1.36 -3.60
C GLY A 141 -29.61 2.36 -4.09
N TRP A 142 -28.85 2.98 -3.19
CA TRP A 142 -27.89 4.03 -3.58
C TRP A 142 -26.67 3.51 -4.31
N VAL A 143 -26.16 2.32 -3.94
CA VAL A 143 -25.00 1.69 -4.56
C VAL A 143 -25.47 0.84 -5.74
N GLN A 144 -24.98 1.15 -6.93
CA GLN A 144 -25.48 0.58 -8.19
C GLN A 144 -24.54 -0.49 -8.73
N SER A 145 -23.22 -0.30 -8.61
CA SER A 145 -22.24 -1.28 -9.09
C SER A 145 -20.88 -1.09 -8.43
N VAL A 146 -20.09 -2.17 -8.41
CA VAL A 146 -18.69 -2.17 -7.98
C VAL A 146 -17.89 -2.97 -8.99
N THR A 147 -16.82 -2.39 -9.55
CA THR A 147 -15.82 -3.09 -10.37
C THR A 147 -14.56 -3.34 -9.57
N ARG A 148 -13.79 -4.35 -9.98
CA ARG A 148 -12.53 -4.73 -9.29
C ARG A 148 -11.35 -4.69 -10.24
N THR A 149 -10.20 -4.32 -9.70
CA THR A 149 -8.91 -4.40 -10.37
C THR A 149 -8.45 -5.87 -10.47
N PRO A 150 -7.42 -6.18 -11.28
CA PRO A 150 -6.80 -7.51 -11.26
C PRO A 150 -6.26 -7.92 -9.88
N GLY A 151 -5.80 -6.95 -9.07
CA GLY A 151 -5.38 -7.19 -7.68
C GLY A 151 -6.55 -7.39 -6.70
N GLY A 152 -7.80 -7.26 -7.16
CA GLY A 152 -9.03 -7.45 -6.38
C GLY A 152 -9.38 -6.30 -5.43
N GLY A 153 -8.69 -5.16 -5.53
CA GLY A 153 -9.15 -3.89 -5.00
C GLY A 153 -10.41 -3.42 -5.70
N VAL A 154 -11.17 -2.52 -5.07
CA VAL A 154 -12.23 -1.76 -5.75
C VAL A 154 -11.56 -0.85 -6.76
N ASP A 155 -11.89 -1.04 -8.03
CA ASP A 155 -11.49 -0.15 -9.11
C ASP A 155 -12.43 1.06 -9.10
N THR A 156 -13.72 0.82 -9.34
CA THR A 156 -14.77 1.84 -9.22
C THR A 156 -15.98 1.34 -8.45
N LEU A 157 -16.69 2.28 -7.82
CA LEU A 157 -18.01 2.09 -7.24
C LEU A 157 -18.92 3.19 -7.80
N THR A 158 -20.08 2.78 -8.33
CA THR A 158 -21.10 3.71 -8.80
C THR A 158 -22.18 3.83 -7.73
N ALA A 159 -22.43 5.05 -7.27
CA ALA A 159 -23.47 5.36 -6.31
C ALA A 159 -24.15 6.70 -6.64
N GLY A 160 -25.48 6.76 -6.52
CA GLY A 160 -26.25 7.95 -6.84
C GLY A 160 -26.03 8.46 -8.28
N GLY A 161 -25.74 7.56 -9.22
CA GLY A 161 -25.49 7.88 -10.63
C GLY A 161 -24.09 8.44 -10.92
N ARG A 162 -23.20 8.46 -9.94
CA ARG A 162 -21.81 8.95 -10.05
C ARG A 162 -20.83 7.83 -9.76
N THR A 163 -19.67 7.89 -10.41
CA THR A 163 -18.62 6.87 -10.29
C THR A 163 -17.46 7.42 -9.48
N PHE A 164 -17.05 6.66 -8.46
CA PHE A 164 -15.94 6.98 -7.58
C PHE A 164 -14.89 5.88 -7.67
N SER A 165 -13.62 6.24 -7.77
CA SER A 165 -12.54 5.26 -7.70
C SER A 165 -12.39 4.69 -6.28
N GLY A 166 -11.92 3.46 -6.15
CA GLY A 166 -11.59 2.89 -4.85
C GLY A 166 -10.55 3.71 -4.08
N VAL A 167 -9.63 4.39 -4.78
CA VAL A 167 -8.63 5.29 -4.19
C VAL A 167 -9.30 6.52 -3.55
N GLN A 168 -10.27 7.14 -4.22
CA GLN A 168 -11.06 8.25 -3.66
C GLN A 168 -11.82 7.81 -2.41
N LEU A 169 -12.49 6.66 -2.47
CA LEU A 169 -13.28 6.13 -1.37
C LEU A 169 -12.42 5.77 -0.17
N ARG A 170 -11.28 5.11 -0.41
CA ARG A 170 -10.29 4.81 0.63
C ARG A 170 -9.89 6.07 1.39
N LYS A 171 -9.58 7.15 0.67
CA LYS A 171 -9.19 8.43 1.29
C LYS A 171 -10.36 9.07 2.04
N ALA A 172 -11.54 9.13 1.41
CA ALA A 172 -12.70 9.83 1.95
C ALA A 172 -13.25 9.18 3.22
N PHE A 173 -13.27 7.85 3.28
CA PHE A 173 -13.76 7.09 4.44
C PHE A 173 -12.65 6.63 5.40
N GLY A 174 -11.40 7.03 5.16
CA GLY A 174 -10.27 6.65 6.02
C GLY A 174 -10.00 5.14 6.05
N LEU A 175 -10.24 4.44 4.94
CA LEU A 175 -10.08 3.00 4.85
C LEU A 175 -8.59 2.61 4.79
N ASN A 176 -8.28 1.45 5.36
CA ASN A 176 -6.93 0.90 5.39
C ASN A 176 -6.35 0.62 3.99
N SER A 177 -7.19 0.16 3.05
CA SER A 177 -6.81 -0.15 1.67
C SER A 177 -8.00 0.05 0.70
N THR A 178 -7.75 -0.16 -0.60
CA THR A 178 -8.80 -0.21 -1.64
C THR A 178 -9.50 -1.57 -1.74
N ARG A 179 -9.02 -2.60 -1.04
CA ARG A 179 -9.61 -3.94 -1.05
C ARG A 179 -10.68 -4.02 0.02
N PHE A 180 -11.90 -3.66 -0.34
CA PHE A 180 -13.03 -3.74 0.55
C PHE A 180 -14.28 -4.32 -0.10
N THR A 181 -15.21 -4.78 0.74
CA THR A 181 -16.62 -5.00 0.40
C THR A 181 -17.45 -3.94 1.10
N LEU A 182 -18.62 -3.63 0.53
CA LEU A 182 -19.55 -2.66 1.07
C LEU A 182 -20.92 -3.33 1.21
N LEU A 183 -21.48 -3.27 2.41
CA LEU A 183 -22.81 -3.78 2.74
C LEU A 183 -23.64 -2.64 3.34
N TYR A 184 -24.95 -2.65 3.10
CA TYR A 184 -25.90 -1.76 3.75
C TYR A 184 -26.91 -2.59 4.53
N GLU A 185 -26.86 -2.48 5.86
CA GLU A 185 -27.72 -3.22 6.78
C GLU A 185 -28.02 -2.33 8.00
N ASP A 186 -29.21 -2.46 8.58
CA ASP A 186 -29.61 -1.75 9.81
C ASP A 186 -29.38 -0.22 9.79
N GLY A 187 -29.55 0.42 8.63
CA GLY A 187 -29.40 1.88 8.49
C GLY A 187 -27.96 2.38 8.31
N ALA A 188 -26.99 1.46 8.19
CA ALA A 188 -25.58 1.80 8.09
C ALA A 188 -24.88 1.11 6.91
N PHE A 189 -23.89 1.80 6.35
CA PHE A 189 -22.95 1.23 5.40
C PHE A 189 -21.72 0.71 6.14
N SER A 190 -21.39 -0.57 5.94
CA SER A 190 -20.21 -1.23 6.50
C SER A 190 -19.21 -1.55 5.40
N PHE A 191 -17.99 -1.01 5.55
CA PHE A 191 -16.83 -1.36 4.75
C PHE A 191 -16.02 -2.43 5.48
N ASP A 192 -15.98 -3.64 4.95
CA ASP A 192 -15.04 -4.68 5.37
C ASP A 192 -13.80 -4.59 4.50
N VAL A 193 -12.66 -4.24 5.11
CA VAL A 193 -11.43 -3.90 4.41
C VAL A 193 -10.34 -4.91 4.73
N LEU A 194 -9.66 -5.40 3.69
CA LEU A 194 -8.51 -6.30 3.79
C LEU A 194 -7.22 -5.58 3.38
N GLY A 195 -6.14 -5.86 4.10
CA GLY A 195 -4.82 -5.26 3.87
C GLY A 195 -4.69 -3.81 4.35
N TYR A 196 -3.46 -3.32 4.32
CA TYR A 196 -3.09 -1.99 4.78
C TYR A 196 -2.03 -1.34 3.89
N GLY A 197 -2.39 -0.20 3.30
CA GLY A 197 -1.54 0.59 2.42
C GLY A 197 -2.04 0.67 0.98
N HIS A 198 -1.17 1.13 0.08
CA HIS A 198 -1.52 1.32 -1.34
C HIS A 198 -1.48 0.04 -2.17
N ARG A 199 -0.92 -1.06 -1.63
CA ARG A 199 -0.90 -2.41 -2.22
C ARG A 199 -0.07 -2.60 -3.50
N VAL A 200 0.65 -1.58 -3.98
CA VAL A 200 1.54 -1.66 -5.16
C VAL A 200 2.96 -2.06 -4.74
N GLY A 201 3.62 -2.94 -5.49
CA GLY A 201 4.99 -3.37 -5.21
C GLY A 201 5.07 -4.42 -4.09
N MET A 202 6.00 -4.26 -3.14
CA MET A 202 6.27 -5.29 -2.13
C MET A 202 5.39 -5.17 -0.88
N SER A 203 4.74 -6.27 -0.49
CA SER A 203 4.12 -6.43 0.83
C SER A 203 5.17 -6.76 1.89
N GLN A 204 5.21 -6.03 3.00
CA GLN A 204 6.11 -6.30 4.12
C GLN A 204 5.78 -7.63 4.81
N TYR A 205 4.50 -7.87 5.10
CA TYR A 205 4.05 -9.14 5.68
C TYR A 205 4.16 -10.29 4.69
N GLY A 206 3.93 -10.04 3.40
CA GLY A 206 4.13 -11.07 2.38
C GLY A 206 5.60 -11.42 2.18
N ALA A 207 6.51 -10.45 2.26
CA ALA A 207 7.95 -10.71 2.30
C ALA A 207 8.36 -11.56 3.51
N ASP A 208 7.81 -11.30 4.70
CA ASP A 208 8.02 -12.13 5.90
C ASP A 208 7.47 -13.56 5.70
N ALA A 209 6.27 -13.69 5.12
CA ALA A 209 5.67 -15.00 4.82
C ALA A 209 6.55 -15.83 3.86
N ILE A 210 7.04 -15.22 2.78
CA ILE A 210 7.95 -15.87 1.83
C ILE A 210 9.29 -16.21 2.51
N ALA A 211 9.83 -15.34 3.36
CA ALA A 211 11.06 -15.61 4.11
C ALA A 211 10.91 -16.81 5.07
N ARG A 212 9.75 -16.96 5.72
CA ARG A 212 9.45 -18.12 6.60
C ARG A 212 9.40 -19.44 5.86
N LEU A 213 9.16 -19.41 4.54
CA LEU A 213 9.27 -20.58 3.68
C LEU A 213 10.72 -20.91 3.28
N GLY A 214 11.70 -20.12 3.73
CA GLY A 214 13.13 -20.34 3.51
C GLY A 214 13.70 -19.65 2.28
N PHE A 215 12.92 -18.83 1.57
CA PHE A 215 13.40 -18.08 0.42
C PHE A 215 14.21 -16.84 0.86
N ASP A 216 15.24 -16.53 0.09
CA ASP A 216 16.10 -15.38 0.34
C ASP A 216 15.47 -14.06 -0.14
N TYR A 217 16.09 -12.94 0.27
CA TYR A 217 15.61 -11.61 -0.11
C TYR A 217 15.65 -11.38 -1.63
N ARG A 218 16.58 -12.01 -2.36
CA ARG A 218 16.67 -11.86 -3.82
C ARG A 218 15.44 -12.44 -4.49
N THR A 219 15.00 -13.61 -4.03
CA THR A 219 13.76 -14.26 -4.48
C THR A 219 12.54 -13.41 -4.15
N ILE A 220 12.45 -12.91 -2.91
CA ILE A 220 11.35 -12.04 -2.46
C ILE A 220 11.24 -10.79 -3.34
N LEU A 221 12.37 -10.11 -3.61
CA LEU A 221 12.34 -8.87 -4.39
C LEU A 221 11.96 -9.14 -5.85
N ARG A 222 12.47 -10.21 -6.48
CA ARG A 222 12.10 -10.58 -7.86
C ARG A 222 10.64 -11.03 -7.98
N PHE A 223 10.07 -11.57 -6.90
CA PHE A 223 8.67 -11.95 -6.85
C PHE A 223 7.76 -10.73 -6.96
N TYR A 224 8.02 -9.68 -6.16
CA TYR A 224 7.20 -8.46 -6.15
C TYR A 224 7.54 -7.47 -7.26
N TYR A 225 8.82 -7.34 -7.63
CA TYR A 225 9.29 -6.44 -8.67
C TYR A 225 9.68 -7.25 -9.92
N ARG A 226 8.68 -7.71 -10.66
CA ARG A 226 8.90 -8.65 -11.78
C ARG A 226 9.80 -8.04 -12.87
N GLY A 227 10.81 -8.81 -13.27
CA GLY A 227 11.79 -8.36 -14.26
C GLY A 227 12.83 -7.38 -13.73
N ALA A 228 12.77 -6.97 -12.46
CA ALA A 228 13.83 -6.16 -11.86
C ALA A 228 15.07 -7.00 -11.57
N GLU A 229 16.22 -6.38 -11.78
CA GLU A 229 17.55 -6.94 -11.53
C GLU A 229 18.16 -6.32 -10.27
N LEU A 230 18.86 -7.15 -9.51
CA LEU A 230 19.67 -6.70 -8.40
C LEU A 230 21.04 -6.30 -8.94
N THR A 231 21.42 -5.06 -8.72
CA THR A 231 22.73 -4.53 -9.10
C THR A 231 23.37 -3.80 -7.93
N THR A 232 24.67 -3.54 -8.03
CA THR A 232 25.43 -2.79 -7.04
C THR A 232 25.77 -1.43 -7.64
N LEU A 233 25.54 -0.36 -6.87
CA LEU A 233 26.04 0.96 -7.23
C LEU A 233 27.40 1.17 -6.57
N ASP A 234 28.37 1.61 -7.35
CA ASP A 234 29.61 2.13 -6.82
C ASP A 234 29.37 3.58 -6.38
N PHE A 235 29.51 3.83 -5.08
CA PHE A 235 29.45 5.16 -4.47
C PHE A 235 30.86 5.60 -4.05
#